data_AF-G4Q9J8-F1
#
_entry.id   AF-G4Q9J8-F1
#
_cell.length_a   1.000
_cell.length_b   1.000
_cell.length_c   1.000
_cell.angle_alpha   90.00
_cell.angle_beta   90.00
_cell.angle_gamma   90.00
#
_symmetry.space_group_name_H-M   'P 1'
#
loop_
_entity.id
_entity.type
_entity.pdbx_description
1 polymer ?
#
loop_
_entity_poly.entity_id
_entity_poly.type
_entity_poly.pdbx_seq_one_letter_code
_entity_poly.pdbx_strand_id
1 'polypeptide(L)'
;MSFKGQSLQDPFLNALRKEHIPVSIYLVNGIKLQGQVESFDQYVILLRNTVTQMVYKHAISTVVPARAVPFPSELSEFTEEQQISSASLDTQE
;
A
#
# COMPACT_ATOMS: atom_id res chain seq x y z
N MET A 1 22.31 0.65 -0.37
CA MET A 1 21.66 0.12 -1.58
C MET A 1 20.18 -0.02 -1.28
N SER A 2 19.33 0.87 -1.81
CA SER A 2 17.87 0.74 -1.69
C SER A 2 17.40 -0.31 -2.69
N PHE A 3 16.84 -1.41 -2.21
CA PHE A 3 16.25 -2.42 -3.08
C PHE A 3 14.98 -1.82 -3.69
N LYS A 4 14.99 -1.53 -4.99
CA LYS A 4 13.84 -0.98 -5.74
C LYS A 4 12.53 -1.79 -5.61
N GLY A 5 12.57 -3.02 -5.10
CA GLY A 5 11.36 -3.81 -4.78
C GLY A 5 10.67 -3.44 -3.46
N GLN A 6 11.40 -2.86 -2.50
CA GLN A 6 10.83 -2.41 -1.22
C GLN A 6 10.03 -1.11 -1.36
N SER A 7 10.34 -0.28 -2.36
CA SER A 7 9.65 1.00 -2.56
C SER A 7 8.16 0.83 -2.87
N LEU A 8 7.73 -0.31 -3.42
CA LEU A 8 6.30 -0.61 -3.61
C LEU A 8 5.72 -1.44 -2.47
N GLN A 9 6.47 -2.42 -1.97
CA GLN A 9 5.96 -3.42 -1.03
C GLN A 9 5.52 -2.80 0.30
N ASP A 10 6.39 -2.02 0.95
CA ASP A 10 6.11 -1.50 2.29
C ASP A 10 4.99 -0.46 2.26
N PRO A 11 4.96 0.50 1.33
CA PRO A 11 3.81 1.42 1.21
C PRO A 11 2.50 0.69 0.93
N PHE A 12 2.50 -0.32 0.06
CA PHE A 12 1.30 -1.11 -0.24
C PHE A 12 0.78 -1.85 0.99
N LEU A 13 1.63 -2.64 1.65
CA LEU A 13 1.24 -3.40 2.85
C LEU A 13 0.83 -2.47 4.00
N ASN A 14 1.48 -1.32 4.12
CA ASN A 14 1.13 -0.33 5.14
C ASN A 14 -0.21 0.35 4.86
N ALA A 15 -0.55 0.64 3.61
CA ALA A 15 -1.86 1.16 3.24
C ALA A 15 -2.97 0.13 3.56
N LEU A 16 -2.77 -1.13 3.18
CA LEU A 16 -3.69 -2.23 3.52
C LEU A 16 -3.92 -2.35 5.04
N ARG A 17 -2.84 -2.24 5.82
CA ARG A 17 -2.87 -2.31 7.29
C ARG A 17 -3.59 -1.12 7.91
N LYS A 18 -3.19 0.10 7.57
CA LYS A 18 -3.73 1.35 8.15
C LYS A 18 -5.21 1.52 7.85
N GLU A 19 -5.64 1.18 6.64
CA GLU A 19 -7.02 1.36 6.20
C GLU A 19 -7.89 0.10 6.45
N HIS A 20 -7.34 -0.92 7.09
CA HIS A 20 -8.02 -2.20 7.36
C HIS A 20 -8.70 -2.79 6.11
N ILE A 21 -8.03 -2.70 4.96
CA ILE A 21 -8.58 -3.17 3.68
C ILE A 21 -8.64 -4.70 3.71
N PRO A 22 -9.81 -5.31 3.47
CA PRO A 22 -9.89 -6.76 3.32
C PRO A 22 -9.05 -7.22 2.12
N VAL A 23 -8.27 -8.28 2.28
CA VAL A 23 -7.40 -8.85 1.26
C VAL A 23 -7.69 -10.33 1.03
N SER A 24 -7.45 -10.76 -0.21
CA SER A 24 -7.28 -12.17 -0.57
C SER A 24 -5.80 -12.42 -0.86
N ILE A 25 -5.17 -13.30 -0.08
CA ILE A 25 -3.79 -13.74 -0.30
C ILE A 25 -3.83 -15.11 -0.94
N TYR A 26 -3.26 -15.22 -2.14
CA TYR A 26 -3.10 -16.48 -2.85
C TYR A 26 -1.70 -17.01 -2.57
N LEU A 27 -1.64 -18.28 -2.15
CA LEU A 27 -0.40 -18.98 -1.91
C LEU A 27 0.07 -19.68 -3.19
N VAL A 28 1.37 -19.95 -3.30
CA VAL A 28 1.98 -20.63 -4.45
C VAL A 28 1.42 -22.02 -4.72
N ASN A 29 0.83 -22.67 -3.71
CA ASN A 29 0.16 -23.96 -3.83
C ASN A 29 -1.33 -23.85 -4.23
N GLY A 30 -1.83 -22.63 -4.48
CA GLY A 30 -3.21 -22.35 -4.90
C GLY A 30 -4.19 -22.12 -3.75
N ILE A 31 -3.80 -22.28 -2.49
CA ILE A 31 -4.67 -21.98 -1.34
C ILE A 31 -4.94 -20.47 -1.27
N LYS A 32 -6.18 -20.09 -1.00
CA LYS A 32 -6.61 -18.71 -0.78
C LYS A 32 -6.86 -18.45 0.70
N LEU A 33 -6.19 -17.45 1.25
CA LEU A 33 -6.45 -16.91 2.57
C LEU A 33 -7.18 -15.58 2.45
N GLN A 34 -8.09 -15.30 3.38
CA GLN A 34 -8.83 -14.04 3.43
C GLN A 34 -8.77 -13.44 4.83
N GLY A 35 -8.65 -12.12 4.90
CA GLY A 35 -8.57 -11.38 6.15
C GLY A 35 -8.11 -9.95 5.94
N GLN A 36 -7.59 -9.33 6.99
CA GLN A 36 -6.97 -8.01 6.96
C GLN A 36 -5.52 -8.11 7.41
N VAL A 37 -4.64 -7.27 6.83
CA VAL A 37 -3.25 -7.18 7.28
C VAL A 37 -3.23 -6.50 8.65
N GLU A 38 -2.79 -7.21 9.67
CA GLU A 38 -2.65 -6.69 11.04
C GLU A 38 -1.26 -6.07 11.25
N SER A 39 -0.21 -6.76 10.82
CA SER A 39 1.16 -6.29 10.80
C SER A 39 2.00 -7.05 9.77
N PHE A 40 3.22 -6.60 9.52
CA PHE A 40 4.17 -7.29 8.63
C PHE A 40 5.60 -6.88 8.98
N ASP A 41 6.55 -7.73 8.60
CA ASP A 41 7.97 -7.42 8.61
C ASP A 41 8.59 -7.76 7.24
N GLN A 42 9.92 -7.92 7.18
CA GLN A 42 10.61 -8.27 5.95
C GLN A 42 10.16 -9.62 5.35
N TYR A 43 9.77 -10.60 6.16
CA TYR A 43 9.57 -12.00 5.73
C TYR A 43 8.15 -12.52 5.93
N VAL A 44 7.35 -11.94 6.82
CA VAL A 44 6.00 -12.42 7.16
C VAL A 44 4.95 -11.32 7.14
N ILE A 45 3.69 -11.74 7.00
CA ILE A 45 2.49 -10.92 7.15
C ILE A 45 1.62 -11.58 8.23
N LEU A 46 1.18 -10.82 9.22
CA LEU A 46 0.11 -11.25 10.12
C LEU A 46 -1.24 -10.92 9.48
N LEU A 47 -2.00 -11.95 9.17
CA LEU A 47 -3.33 -11.85 8.57
C LEU A 47 -4.38 -12.19 9.63
N ARG A 48 -5.31 -11.27 9.86
CA ARG A 48 -6.39 -11.44 10.83
C ARG A 48 -7.71 -11.72 10.14
N ASN A 49 -8.38 -12.81 10.54
CA ASN A 49 -9.77 -13.10 10.24
C ASN A 49 -10.55 -13.35 11.55
N THR A 50 -11.05 -14.56 11.79
CA THR A 50 -11.48 -15.02 13.12
C THR A 50 -10.30 -15.16 14.09
N VAL A 51 -9.12 -15.52 13.59
CA VAL A 51 -7.87 -15.59 14.35
C VAL A 51 -6.76 -14.83 13.60
N THR A 52 -5.68 -14.51 14.31
CA THR A 52 -4.46 -14.00 13.69
C THR A 52 -3.56 -15.16 13.32
N GLN A 53 -3.14 -15.21 12.06
CA GLN A 53 -2.21 -16.21 11.54
C GLN A 53 -1.02 -15.54 10.87
N MET A 54 0.15 -16.15 10.99
CA MET A 54 1.37 -15.70 10.33
C MET A 54 1.49 -16.36 8.95
N VAL A 55 1.69 -15.56 7.91
CA VAL A 55 1.87 -16.02 6.53
C VAL A 55 3.26 -15.62 6.06
N TYR A 56 4.08 -16.61 5.69
CA TYR A 56 5.42 -16.37 5.15
C TYR A 56 5.35 -15.88 3.70
N LYS A 57 6.05 -14.79 3.38
CA LYS A 57 6.04 -14.16 2.04
C LYS A 57 6.52 -15.08 0.93
N HIS A 58 7.45 -16.01 1.20
CA HIS A 58 7.93 -16.97 0.20
C HIS A 58 6.83 -17.94 -0.27
N ALA A 59 5.77 -18.12 0.54
CA ALA A 59 4.64 -18.97 0.19
C ALA A 59 3.53 -18.19 -0.53
N ILE A 60 3.62 -16.87 -0.62
CA ILE A 60 2.61 -16.00 -1.23
C ILE A 60 2.93 -15.82 -2.72
N SER A 61 1.95 -16.08 -3.58
CA SER A 61 2.04 -15.73 -5.00
C SER A 61 1.47 -14.35 -5.29
N THR A 62 0.37 -13.95 -4.63
CA THR A 62 -0.35 -12.71 -4.94
C THR A 62 -1.14 -12.19 -3.75
N VAL A 63 -1.19 -10.87 -3.57
CA VAL A 63 -2.04 -10.19 -2.59
C VAL A 63 -3.01 -9.28 -3.34
N VAL A 64 -4.31 -9.53 -3.20
CA VAL A 64 -5.37 -8.81 -3.92
C VAL A 64 -6.26 -8.08 -2.92
N PRO A 65 -6.33 -6.73 -2.95
CA PRO A 65 -7.21 -5.97 -2.08
C PRO A 65 -8.66 -5.99 -2.58
N ALA A 66 -9.62 -5.91 -1.66
CA ALA A 66 -11.05 -5.85 -1.99
C ALA A 66 -11.49 -4.52 -2.63
N ARG A 67 -10.65 -3.49 -2.53
CA ARG A 67 -10.82 -2.20 -3.20
C ARG A 67 -9.48 -1.62 -3.62
N ALA A 68 -9.50 -0.63 -4.49
CA ALA A 68 -8.29 0.08 -4.90
C ALA A 68 -7.55 0.65 -3.67
N VAL A 69 -6.23 0.47 -3.66
CA VAL A 69 -5.33 1.08 -2.68
C VAL A 69 -4.85 2.39 -3.27
N PRO A 70 -5.13 3.54 -2.63
CA PRO A 70 -4.60 4.82 -3.10
C PRO A 70 -3.08 4.79 -2.89
N PHE A 71 -2.35 4.72 -4.00
CA PHE A 71 -0.92 5.02 -3.97
C PHE A 71 -0.76 6.52 -4.14
N PRO A 72 0.01 7.20 -3.28
CA PRO A 72 0.53 8.51 -3.62
C PRO A 72 1.39 8.31 -4.86
N SER A 73 0.84 8.62 -6.04
CA SER A 73 1.68 8.89 -7.18
C SER A 73 2.53 10.08 -6.79
N GLU A 74 3.85 10.02 -6.94
CA GLU A 74 4.77 11.15 -6.74
C GLU A 74 4.39 12.40 -7.60
N LEU A 75 3.33 12.32 -8.41
CA LEU A 75 2.74 13.43 -9.17
C LEU A 75 1.82 14.37 -8.37
N SER A 76 1.41 14.05 -7.14
CA SER A 76 0.51 14.94 -6.39
C SER A 76 1.18 16.17 -5.78
N GLU A 77 2.52 16.27 -5.82
CA GLU A 77 3.25 17.45 -5.32
C GLU A 77 3.48 18.54 -6.39
N PHE A 78 3.22 18.26 -7.67
CA PHE A 78 3.45 19.24 -8.75
C PHE A 78 2.31 20.26 -8.95
N THR A 79 1.19 20.12 -8.25
CA THR A 79 0.00 20.94 -8.52
C THR A 79 -0.11 22.19 -7.64
N GLU A 80 0.63 22.29 -6.53
CA GLU A 80 0.51 23.44 -5.62
C GLU A 80 1.44 24.62 -5.99
N GLU A 81 2.61 24.38 -6.60
CA GLU A 81 3.57 25.46 -6.90
C GLU A 81 3.16 26.35 -8.09
N GLN A 82 2.35 25.85 -9.04
CA GLN A 82 1.94 26.65 -10.21
C GLN A 82 0.80 27.63 -9.92
N GLN A 83 0.04 27.46 -8.83
CA GLN A 83 -1.12 28.31 -8.55
C GLN A 83 -0.75 29.57 -7.74
N ILE A 84 0.39 29.58 -7.04
CA ILE A 84 0.87 30.75 -6.29
C ILE A 84 1.51 31.78 -7.23
N SER A 85 2.15 31.33 -8.33
CA SER A 85 2.79 32.22 -9.32
C SER A 85 1.82 33.11 -10.10
N SER A 86 0.55 32.70 -10.27
CA SER A 86 -0.44 33.48 -11.02
C SER A 86 -1.17 34.52 -10.17
N ALA A 87 -1.16 34.40 -8.84
CA ALA A 87 -1.90 35.29 -7.94
C ALA A 87 -1.15 36.60 -7.60
N SER A 88 0.15 36.70 -7.92
CA SER A 88 0.97 37.89 -7.58
C SER A 88 1.07 38.92 -8.70
N LEU A 89 0.43 38.71 -9.86
CA LEU A 89 0.47 39.64 -11.00
C LEU A 89 -0.72 40.62 -11.07
N ASP A 90 -1.74 40.46 -10.21
CA ASP A 90 -2.98 41.26 -10.26
C ASP A 90 -3.04 42.45 -9.26
N THR A 91 -1.95 42.78 -8.58
CA THR A 91 -1.91 43.96 -7.67
C THR A 91 -0.80 44.93 -8.06
N GLN A 92 -0.87 45.49 -9.26
CA GLN A 92 -0.25 46.78 -9.58
C GLN A 92 -1.21 47.60 -10.46
N GLU A 93 -2.14 48.29 -9.80
CA GLU A 93 -2.59 49.63 -10.20
C GLU A 93 -1.88 50.67 -9.31
#